data_AF-A0A522LTZ8-F1
#
_entry.id   AF-A0A522LTZ8-F1
#
_cell.length_a   1.000
_cell.length_b   1.000
_cell.length_c   1.000
_cell.angle_alpha   90.00
_cell.angle_beta   90.00
_cell.angle_gamma   90.00
#
_symmetry.space_group_name_H-M   'P 1'
#
loop_
_entity.id
_entity.type
_entity.pdbx_description
1 polymer ?
#
loop_
_entity_poly.entity_id
_entity_poly.type
_entity_poly.pdbx_seq_one_letter_code
_entity_poly.pdbx_strand_id
1 'polypeptide(L)'
;MIACADSERDALLAAAAYLDKKMREIHGTGKVIGTERCAIMAGLNIANELLDLRGRGGMSPDAQQKLRFLQTKIDAALRLDAPSLQ
;
A
#
# COMPACT_ATOMS: atom_id res chain seq x y z
N MET A 1 -19.01 -20.08 3.59
CA MET A 1 -18.81 -19.92 5.04
C MET A 1 -17.35 -19.62 5.26
N ILE A 2 -17.01 -18.54 5.95
CA ILE A 2 -15.62 -18.18 6.27
C ILE A 2 -15.42 -18.49 7.75
N ALA A 3 -14.45 -19.33 8.08
CA ALA A 3 -14.05 -19.55 9.46
C ALA A 3 -13.40 -18.27 9.98
N CYS A 4 -13.88 -17.76 11.11
CA CYS A 4 -13.43 -16.50 11.69
C CYS A 4 -13.46 -16.63 13.22
N ALA A 5 -12.31 -16.40 13.86
CA ALA A 5 -12.27 -16.28 15.31
C ALA A 5 -12.90 -14.94 15.74
N ASP A 6 -13.47 -14.86 16.95
CA ASP A 6 -14.12 -13.64 17.43
C ASP A 6 -13.19 -12.41 17.39
N SER A 7 -11.90 -12.61 17.65
CA SER A 7 -10.87 -11.55 17.58
C SER A 7 -10.60 -11.02 16.16
N GLU A 8 -10.95 -11.78 15.13
CA GLU A 8 -10.69 -11.44 13.73
C GLU A 8 -11.93 -10.87 13.03
N ARG A 9 -13.09 -10.91 13.69
CA ARG A 9 -14.39 -10.58 13.10
C ARG A 9 -14.44 -9.16 12.55
N ASP A 10 -13.95 -8.18 13.31
CA ASP A 10 -13.97 -6.78 12.88
C ASP A 10 -13.05 -6.55 11.69
N ALA A 11 -11.88 -7.18 11.68
CA ALA A 11 -10.95 -7.13 10.55
C ALA A 11 -11.55 -7.78 9.29
N LEU A 12 -12.23 -8.91 9.44
CA LEU A 12 -12.92 -9.58 8.33
C LEU A 12 -14.09 -8.74 7.79
N LEU A 13 -14.86 -8.09 8.66
CA LEU A 13 -15.94 -7.18 8.26
C LEU A 13 -15.38 -5.97 7.50
N ALA A 14 -14.28 -5.39 7.97
CA ALA A 14 -13.60 -4.30 7.28
C ALA A 14 -13.09 -4.74 5.89
N ALA A 15 -12.48 -5.92 5.78
CA ALA A 15 -12.04 -6.47 4.51
C ALA A 15 -13.20 -6.73 3.54
N ALA A 16 -14.33 -7.26 4.04
CA ALA A 16 -15.54 -7.50 3.24
C ALA A 16 -16.14 -6.17 2.73
N ALA A 17 -16.23 -5.15 3.59
CA ALA A 17 -16.69 -3.83 3.20
C ALA A 17 -15.79 -3.18 2.15
N TYR A 18 -14.47 -3.37 2.27
CA TYR A 18 -13.50 -2.88 1.29
C TYR A 18 -13.66 -3.57 -0.07
N LEU A 19 -13.82 -4.90 -0.07
CA LEU A 19 -14.07 -5.68 -1.28
C LEU A 19 -15.38 -5.24 -1.97
N ASP A 20 -16.47 -5.10 -1.22
CA ASP A 20 -17.77 -4.66 -1.75
C ASP A 20 -17.66 -3.28 -2.43
N LYS A 21 -16.97 -2.33 -1.79
CA LYS A 21 -16.73 -1.01 -2.37
C LYS A 21 -15.98 -1.12 -3.71
N LYS A 22 -14.88 -1.87 -3.77
CA LYS A 22 -14.10 -2.07 -5.00
C LYS A 22 -14.92 -2.75 -6.11
N MET A 23 -15.74 -3.74 -5.75
CA MET A 23 -16.65 -4.40 -6.70
C MET A 23 -17.67 -3.43 -7.27
N ARG A 24 -18.26 -2.55 -6.44
CA ARG A 24 -19.21 -1.50 -6.90
C ARG A 24 -18.54 -0.47 -7.80
N GLU A 25 -17.32 -0.05 -7.47
CA GLU A 25 -16.54 0.87 -8.31
C GLU A 25 -16.30 0.27 -9.71
N ILE A 26 -15.85 -0.99 -9.78
CA ILE A 26 -15.61 -1.69 -11.05
C ILE A 26 -16.92 -1.87 -11.83
N HIS A 27 -17.98 -2.31 -11.15
CA HIS A 27 -19.29 -2.47 -11.77
C HIS A 27 -19.83 -1.14 -12.31
N GLY A 28 -19.67 -0.04 -11.57
CA GLY A 28 -20.07 1.30 -11.97
C GLY A 28 -19.40 1.82 -13.23
N THR A 29 -18.24 1.28 -13.61
CA THR A 29 -17.58 1.64 -14.88
C THR A 29 -18.30 1.12 -16.12
N GLY A 30 -19.18 0.12 -15.97
CA GLY A 30 -19.85 -0.57 -17.08
C GLY A 30 -18.91 -1.40 -17.99
N LYS A 31 -17.60 -1.43 -17.71
CA LYS A 31 -16.60 -2.13 -18.55
C LYS A 31 -16.52 -3.64 -18.28
N VAL A 32 -16.97 -4.07 -17.11
CA VAL A 32 -16.91 -5.47 -16.67
C VAL A 32 -18.33 -5.99 -16.46
N ILE A 33 -18.69 -7.02 -17.22
CA ILE A 33 -20.01 -7.65 -17.15
C ILE A 33 -19.91 -8.93 -16.30
N GLY A 34 -20.75 -9.02 -15.27
CA GLY A 34 -20.91 -10.19 -14.41
C GLY A 34 -20.23 -10.06 -13.05
N THR A 35 -20.93 -10.52 -12.01
CA THR A 35 -20.51 -10.40 -10.59
C THR A 35 -19.21 -11.14 -10.30
N GLU A 36 -19.02 -12.33 -10.88
CA GLU A 36 -17.81 -13.13 -10.70
C GLU A 36 -16.57 -12.41 -11.24
N ARG A 37 -16.65 -11.85 -12.45
CA ARG A 37 -15.55 -11.05 -13.02
C ARG A 37 -15.28 -9.80 -12.20
N CYS A 38 -16.31 -9.14 -11.67
CA CYS A 38 -16.14 -8.00 -10.77
C CYS A 38 -15.39 -8.40 -9.50
N ALA A 39 -15.71 -9.56 -8.91
CA ALA A 39 -15.03 -10.08 -7.72
C ALA A 39 -13.55 -10.41 -8.00
N ILE A 40 -13.26 -11.07 -9.12
CA ILE A 40 -11.88 -11.39 -9.53
C ILE A 40 -11.08 -10.12 -9.75
N MET A 41 -11.62 -9.15 -10.49
CA MET A 41 -10.94 -7.87 -10.76
C MET A 41 -10.73 -7.05 -9.48
N ALA A 42 -11.72 -7.01 -8.60
CA ALA A 42 -11.58 -6.35 -7.30
C ALA A 42 -10.49 -6.99 -6.46
N GLY A 43 -10.48 -8.33 -6.34
CA GLY A 43 -9.44 -9.06 -5.63
C GLY A 43 -8.03 -8.81 -6.19
N LEU A 44 -7.90 -8.79 -7.53
CA LEU A 44 -6.63 -8.55 -8.20
C LEU A 44 -6.11 -7.13 -7.97
N ASN A 45 -7.00 -6.13 -8.02
CA ASN A 45 -6.66 -4.75 -7.70
C ASN A 45 -6.19 -4.59 -6.25
N ILE A 46 -6.90 -5.19 -5.30
CA ILE A 46 -6.56 -5.14 -3.87
C ILE A 46 -5.20 -5.83 -3.62
N ALA A 47 -4.95 -6.98 -4.25
CA ALA A 47 -3.67 -7.67 -4.16
C ALA A 47 -2.52 -6.80 -4.72
N ASN A 48 -2.74 -6.12 -5.85
CA ASN A 48 -1.76 -5.21 -6.43
C ASN A 48 -1.45 -4.00 -5.51
N GLU A 49 -2.48 -3.41 -4.89
CA GLU A 49 -2.31 -2.34 -3.89
C GLU A 49 -1.45 -2.82 -2.70
N LEU A 50 -1.71 -4.03 -2.19
CA LEU A 50 -0.91 -4.61 -1.11
C LEU A 50 0.54 -4.83 -1.52
N LEU A 51 0.79 -5.31 -2.74
CA LEU A 51 2.15 -5.51 -3.26
C LEU A 51 2.88 -4.19 -3.47
N ASP A 52 2.22 -3.14 -3.96
CA ASP A 52 2.81 -1.80 -4.09
C ASP A 52 3.16 -1.22 -2.71
N LEU A 53 2.26 -1.36 -1.72
CA LEU A 53 2.53 -0.95 -0.33
C LEU A 53 3.74 -1.69 0.27
N ARG A 54 3.84 -3.01 0.05
CA ARG A 54 5.00 -3.81 0.48
C ARG A 54 6.27 -3.44 -0.26
N GLY A 55 6.20 -3.21 -1.57
CA GLY A 55 7.33 -2.81 -2.41
C GLY A 55 7.90 -1.44 -2.03
N ARG A 56 7.07 -0.52 -1.53
CA ARG A 56 7.51 0.77 -0.96
C ARG A 56 8.03 0.67 0.47
N GLY A 57 8.14 -0.55 1.02
CA GLY A 57 8.62 -0.82 2.37
C GLY A 57 7.67 -0.32 3.47
N GLY A 58 6.37 -0.13 3.15
CA GLY A 58 5.39 0.48 4.06
C GLY A 58 5.67 1.95 4.40
N MET A 59 6.72 2.54 3.84
CA MET A 59 7.13 3.91 4.06
C MET A 59 6.39 4.81 3.06
N SER A 60 5.70 5.85 3.55
CA SER A 60 5.04 6.79 2.64
C SER A 60 6.07 7.46 1.70
N PRO A 61 5.69 7.85 0.47
CA PRO A 61 6.60 8.54 -0.45
C PRO A 61 7.23 9.79 0.16
N ASP A 62 6.46 10.51 0.99
CA ASP A 62 6.90 11.70 1.73
C ASP A 62 7.96 11.35 2.79
N ALA A 63 7.74 10.27 3.56
CA ALA A 63 8.72 9.79 4.53
C ALA A 63 10.02 9.32 3.84
N GLN A 64 9.92 8.64 2.70
CA GLN A 64 11.10 8.30 1.90
C GLN A 64 11.85 9.54 1.38
N GLN A 65 11.13 10.57 0.94
CA GLN A 65 11.74 11.82 0.47
C GLN A 65 12.45 12.57 1.60
N LYS A 66 11.82 12.66 2.77
CA LYS A 66 12.41 13.24 3.98
C LYS A 66 13.65 12.47 4.41
N LEU A 67 13.62 11.14 4.37
CA LEU A 67 14.76 10.30 4.71
C LEU A 67 15.94 10.58 3.76
N ARG A 68 15.70 10.64 2.44
CA ARG A 68 16.73 10.99 1.44
C ARG A 68 17.30 12.39 1.67
N PHE A 69 16.43 13.35 2.01
CA PHE A 69 16.86 14.72 2.31
C PHE A 69 17.77 14.77 3.55
N LEU A 70 17.39 14.07 4.62
CA LEU A 70 18.20 13.97 5.83
C LEU A 70 19.55 13.27 5.55
N GLN A 71 19.54 12.18 4.77
CA GLN A 71 20.77 11.51 4.33
C GLN A 71 21.69 12.47 3.57
N THR A 72 21.15 13.25 2.63
CA THR A 72 21.95 14.24 1.87
C THR A 72 22.56 15.31 2.77
N LYS A 73 21.83 15.76 3.80
CA LYS A 73 22.35 16.71 4.79
C LYS A 73 23.46 16.11 5.65
N ILE A 74 23.29 14.87 6.08
CA ILE A 74 24.31 14.14 6.86
C ILE A 74 25.56 13.95 6.01
N ASP A 75 25.42 13.48 4.76
CA ASP A 75 26.55 13.31 3.84
C ASP A 75 27.27 14.63 3.56
N ALA A 76 26.52 15.73 3.42
CA ALA A 76 27.11 17.06 3.25
C ALA A 76 27.88 17.51 4.49
N ALA A 77 27.33 17.30 5.69
CA ALA A 77 27.99 17.64 6.95
C ALA A 77 29.26 16.79 7.17
N LEU A 78 29.18 15.47 6.94
CA LEU A 78 30.32 14.56 7.05
C LEU A 78 31.43 14.90 6.04
N ARG A 79 31.09 15.41 4.86
CA ARG A 79 32.08 15.91 3.89
C ARG A 79 32.73 17.23 4.31
N LEU A 80 32.00 18.09 5.03
CA LEU A 80 32.52 19.35 5.56
C LEU A 80 33.43 19.10 6.79
N ASP A 81 33.14 18.05 7.56
CA ASP A 81 33.90 17.65 8.75
C ASP A 81 35.09 16.74 8.45
N ALA A 82 35.33 16.35 7.19
CA ALA A 82 36.55 15.65 6.80
C ALA A 82 37.73 16.63 6.95
N PRO A 83 38.55 16.53 8.01
CA PRO A 83 39.69 17.40 8.17
C PRO A 83 40.64 17.04 7.04
N SER A 84 41.15 18.05 6.36
CA SER A 84 42.31 17.94 5.49
C SER A 84 43.45 17.26 6.25
N LEU A 85 43.56 15.93 6.13
CA LEU A 85 44.80 15.22 6.38
C LEU A 85 45.75 15.60 5.24
N GLN A 86 46.55 16.63 5.51
CA GLN A 86 47.94 16.67 5.06
C GLN A 86 48.73 15.58 5.80
#